data_AF-Q88GE2-F1
#
_entry.id   AF-Q88GE2-F1
#
_cell.length_a   1.000
_cell.length_b   1.000
_cell.length_c   1.000
_cell.angle_alpha   90.00
_cell.angle_beta   90.00
_cell.angle_gamma   90.00
#
_symmetry.space_group_name_H-M   'P 1'
#
loop_
_entity.id
_entity.type
_entity.pdbx_description
1 polymer ?
#
loop_
_entity_poly.entity_id
_entity_poly.type
_entity_poly.pdbx_seq_one_letter_code
_entity_poly.pdbx_strand_id
1 'polypeptide(L)' 'MTIIHAIEKILADLVDTSVFDPHADLFEQGINSLQIAILIDELNKRFNLSASLDVLTEGASITALAATLSRKITLENIG' A
#
# COMPACT_ATOMS: atom_id res chain seq x y z
N MET A 1 -3.65 -14.60 3.17
CA MET A 1 -3.18 -13.27 3.62
C MET A 1 -3.68 -12.25 2.60
N THR A 2 -4.43 -11.23 3.02
CA THR A 2 -5.00 -10.21 2.12
C THR A 2 -3.99 -9.10 1.85
N ILE A 3 -4.19 -8.33 0.77
CA ILE A 3 -3.32 -7.18 0.45
C ILE A 3 -3.37 -6.13 1.57
N ILE A 4 -4.55 -5.89 2.15
CA ILE A 4 -4.72 -4.99 3.31
C ILE A 4 -3.78 -5.39 4.45
N HIS A 5 -3.79 -6.66 4.84
CA HIS A 5 -2.93 -7.14 5.92
C HIS A 5 -1.44 -7.04 5.59
N ALA A 6 -1.06 -7.19 4.33
CA ALA A 6 0.32 -6.98 3.90
C ALA A 6 0.72 -5.50 4.02
N ILE A 7 -0.16 -4.57 3.64
CA ILE A 7 0.06 -3.13 3.77
C ILE A 7 0.22 -2.75 5.24
N GLU A 8 -0.72 -3.14 6.10
CA GLU A 8 -0.69 -2.85 7.54
C GLU A 8 0.60 -3.34 8.18
N LYS A 9 1.02 -4.58 7.85
CA LYS A 9 2.25 -5.15 8.39
C LYS A 9 3.49 -4.36 7.96
N ILE A 10 3.62 -4.04 6.67
CA ILE A 10 4.77 -3.27 6.18
C ILE A 10 4.80 -1.89 6.82
N LEU A 11 3.65 -1.22 6.94
CA LEU A 11 3.57 0.08 7.60
C LEU A 11 3.94 -0.02 9.08
N ALA A 12 3.45 -1.03 9.81
CA ALA A 12 3.81 -1.24 11.21
C ALA A 12 5.29 -1.59 11.42
N ASP A 13 5.97 -2.14 10.41
CA ASP A 13 7.43 -2.36 10.45
C ASP A 13 8.22 -1.05 10.16
N LEU A 14 7.58 -0.06 9.52
CA LEU A 14 8.17 1.24 9.15
C LEU A 14 7.93 2.36 10.18
N VAL A 15 6.92 2.20 11.04
CA VAL A 15 6.60 3.14 12.12
C VAL A 15 6.38 2.42 13.43
N ASP A 16 6.73 3.05 14.55
CA ASP A 16 6.48 2.53 15.90
C ASP A 16 4.98 2.53 16.30
N THR A 17 4.06 2.67 15.34
CA THR A 17 2.60 2.66 15.52
C THR A 17 1.99 1.48 14.76
N SER A 18 1.12 0.73 15.44
CA SER A 18 0.56 -0.52 14.92
C SER A 18 -0.93 -0.46 14.62
N VAL A 19 -1.58 0.71 14.73
CA VAL A 19 -3.02 0.86 14.52
C VAL A 19 -3.26 1.93 13.45
N PHE A 20 -3.69 1.48 12.28
CA PHE A 20 -4.10 2.33 11.17
C PHE A 20 -5.60 2.22 10.98
N ASP A 21 -6.27 3.34 10.73
CA ASP A 21 -7.59 3.34 10.12
C ASP A 21 -7.44 3.07 8.61
N PRO A 22 -7.97 1.95 8.11
CA PRO A 22 -7.78 1.55 6.72
C PRO A 22 -8.55 2.44 5.72
N HIS A 23 -9.43 3.31 6.21
CA HIS A 23 -10.21 4.24 5.40
C HIS A 23 -9.71 5.69 5.48
N ALA A 24 -8.91 6.03 6.49
CA ALA A 24 -8.32 7.35 6.61
C ALA A 24 -7.12 7.53 5.67
N ASP A 25 -6.83 8.79 5.36
CA ASP A 25 -5.65 9.18 4.59
C ASP A 25 -4.36 8.76 5.33
N LEU A 26 -3.37 8.27 4.59
CA LEU A 26 -2.10 7.78 5.15
C LEU A 26 -1.21 8.92 5.70
N PHE A 27 -1.21 10.10 5.08
CA PHE A 27 -0.45 11.26 5.54
C PHE A 27 -1.02 11.83 6.84
N GLU A 28 -2.35 11.87 6.97
CA GLU A 28 -3.02 12.24 8.23
C GLU A 28 -2.70 11.26 9.38
N GLN A 29 -2.32 10.02 9.03
CA GLN A 29 -1.87 8.99 9.97
C GLN A 29 -0.35 9.00 10.23
N GLY A 30 0.36 10.02 9.75
CA GLY A 30 1.79 10.21 9.98
C GLY A 30 2.71 9.49 8.99
N ILE A 31 2.17 8.88 7.93
CA ILE A 31 2.96 8.25 6.88
C ILE A 31 3.44 9.31 5.88
N ASN A 32 4.73 9.37 5.62
CA ASN A 32 5.32 10.31 4.67
C ASN A 32 5.66 9.65 3.32
N SER A 33 6.03 10.47 2.33
CA SER A 33 6.31 10.02 0.97
C SER A 33 7.45 8.99 0.87
N LEU A 34 8.45 9.03 1.76
CA LEU A 34 9.54 8.04 1.80
C LEU A 34 9.01 6.68 2.26
N GLN A 35 8.19 6.66 3.31
CA GLN A 35 7.56 5.43 3.81
C GLN A 35 6.59 4.85 2.77
N ILE A 36 5.87 5.69 2.04
CA ILE A 36 5.01 5.25 0.93
C ILE A 36 5.86 4.62 -0.19
N ALA A 37 7.00 5.22 -0.56
CA ALA A 37 7.89 4.66 -1.57
C ALA A 37 8.41 3.27 -1.15
N ILE A 38 8.81 3.12 0.11
CA ILE A 38 9.25 1.83 0.67
C ILE A 38 8.10 0.81 0.67
N LEU A 39 6.90 1.22 1.08
CA LEU A 39 5.70 0.38 1.06
C LEU A 39 5.44 -0.17 -0.35
N ILE A 40 5.48 0.68 -1.38
CA ILE A 40 5.25 0.27 -2.77
C ILE A 40 6.34 -0.68 -3.26
N ASP A 41 7.61 -0.41 -2.96
CA ASP A 41 8.72 -1.29 -3.33
C ASP A 41 8.57 -2.69 -2.71
N GLU A 42 8.22 -2.77 -1.42
CA GLU A 42 7.99 -4.04 -0.73
C GLU A 42 6.77 -4.79 -1.27
N LEU A 43 5.67 -4.09 -1.59
CA LEU A 43 4.51 -4.71 -2.20
C LEU A 43 4.81 -5.21 -3.62
N ASN A 44 5.57 -4.45 -4.41
CA ASN A 44 6.00 -4.88 -5.74
C ASN A 44 6.82 -6.16 -5.69
N LYS A 45 7.82 -6.24 -4.80
CA LYS A 45 8.61 -7.48 -4.60
C LYS A 45 7.73 -8.64 -4.16
N ARG A 46 6.82 -8.40 -3.21
CA ARG A 46 6.01 -9.45 -2.58
C ARG A 46 4.94 -10.03 -3.51
N PHE A 47 4.38 -9.22 -4.39
CA PHE A 47 3.31 -9.61 -5.31
C PHE A 47 3.77 -9.70 -6.77
N ASN A 48 5.06 -9.52 -7.03
CA ASN A 48 5.66 -9.47 -8.38
C ASN A 48 4.96 -8.45 -9.30
N LEU A 49 4.76 -7.24 -8.79
CA LEU A 49 4.06 -6.15 -9.48
C LEU A 49 5.03 -5.09 -10.00
N SER A 50 4.55 -4.30 -10.96
CA SER A 50 5.22 -3.12 -11.50
C SER A 50 4.48 -1.81 -11.18
N ALA A 51 3.97 -1.65 -9.94
CA ALA A 51 3.26 -0.44 -9.54
C ALA A 51 4.23 0.73 -9.29
N SER A 52 3.97 1.89 -9.90
CA SER A 52 4.64 3.14 -9.52
C SER A 52 3.89 3.84 -8.37
N LEU A 53 4.54 4.83 -7.76
CA LEU A 53 3.92 5.73 -6.78
C LEU A 53 2.65 6.44 -7.29
N ASP A 54 2.44 6.51 -8.60
CA ASP A 54 1.26 7.14 -9.22
C ASP A 54 -0.06 6.44 -8.82
N VAL A 55 0.01 5.23 -8.24
CA VAL A 55 -1.16 4.55 -7.66
C VAL A 55 -1.67 5.21 -6.37
N LEU A 56 -0.85 6.03 -5.71
CA LEU A 56 -1.23 6.82 -4.54
C LEU A 56 -1.38 8.28 -4.94
N THR A 57 -2.62 8.70 -5.12
CA THR A 57 -2.96 10.13 -5.12
C THR A 57 -2.90 10.66 -3.68
N GLU A 58 -2.66 11.96 -3.52
CA GLU A 58 -2.94 12.67 -2.26
C GLU A 58 -4.37 12.30 -1.77
N GLY A 59 -4.57 11.94 -0.50
CA GLY A 59 -5.85 11.41 -0.02
C GLY A 59 -5.95 9.87 0.10
N ALA A 60 -4.90 9.11 -0.24
CA ALA A 60 -4.99 7.66 -0.35
C ALA A 60 -4.98 6.93 1.00
N SER A 61 -5.94 6.01 1.17
CA SER A 61 -6.08 5.11 2.31
C SER A 61 -5.56 3.69 2.01
N ILE A 62 -5.40 2.85 3.03
CA ILE A 62 -5.01 1.44 2.89
C ILE A 62 -6.01 0.69 1.99
N THR A 63 -7.31 0.92 2.18
CA THR A 63 -8.35 0.28 1.37
C THR A 63 -8.30 0.72 -0.10
N ALA A 64 -8.07 2.01 -0.37
CA ALA A 64 -7.91 2.51 -1.74
C ALA A 64 -6.68 1.90 -2.43
N LEU A 65 -5.54 1.84 -1.72
CA LEU A 65 -4.32 1.22 -2.22
C LEU A 65 -4.53 -0.28 -2.51
N ALA A 66 -5.13 -1.02 -1.57
CA ALA A 66 -5.40 -2.44 -1.73
C ALA A 66 -6.32 -2.73 -2.93
N ALA A 67 -7.34 -1.90 -3.15
CA ALA A 67 -8.23 -2.03 -4.30
C ALA A 67 -7.49 -1.79 -5.63
N THR A 68 -6.62 -0.78 -5.69
CA THR A 68 -5.81 -0.50 -6.88
C THR A 68 -4.83 -1.63 -7.19
N LEU A 69 -4.14 -2.15 -6.18
CA LEU A 69 -3.22 -3.28 -6.34
C LEU A 69 -3.96 -4.57 -6.75
N SER A 70 -5.12 -4.85 -6.15
CA SER A 70 -5.95 -6.02 -6.53
C SER A 70 -6.34 -5.99 -8.00
N ARG A 71 -6.70 -4.81 -8.53
CA ARG A 71 -7.00 -4.64 -9.96
C ARG A 71 -5.77 -4.90 -10.83
N LYS A 72 -4.60 -4.37 -10.45
CA LYS A 72 -3.35 -4.60 -11.20
C LYS A 72 -2.93 -6.06 -11.21
N ILE A 73 -2.97 -6.74 -10.06
CA ILE A 73 -2.69 -8.18 -9.95
C ILE A 73 -3.61 -8.98 -10.88
N THR A 74 -4.91 -8.65 -10.89
CA THR A 74 -5.86 -9.33 -11.78
C THR A 74 -5.49 -9.12 -13.25
N LEU A 75 -5.11 -7.90 -13.65
CA LEU A 75 -4.75 -7.58 -15.03
C LEU A 75 -3.44 -8.24 -15.48
N GLU A 76 -2.41 -8.29 -14.61
CA GLU A 76 -1.12 -8.92 -14.93
C GLU A 76 -1.20 -10.46 -14.97
N ASN A 77 -2.17 -11.09 -14.30
CA ASN A 77 -2.37 -12.55 -14.34
C ASN A 77 -3.22 -13.06 -15.51
N ILE A 78 -3.74 -12.16 -16.35
CA ILE A 78 -4.50 -12.50 -17.58
C ILE A 78 -3.62 -12.33 -18.83
N GLY A 79 -2.35 -11.92 -18.68
CA GLY A 79 -1.37 -11.74 -19.74
C GLY A 79 -0.45 -12.94 -19.95
#